data_AF-W0J0B9-F1
#
_entry.id   AF-W0J0B9-F1
#
_cell.length_a   1.000
_cell.length_b   1.000
_cell.length_c   1.000
_cell.angle_alpha   90.00
_cell.angle_beta   90.00
_cell.angle_gamma   90.00
#
_symmetry.space_group_name_H-M   'P 1'
#
loop_
_entity.id
_entity.type
_entity.pdbx_description
1 polymer ?
#
loop_
_entity_poly.entity_id
_entity_poly.type
_entity_poly.pdbx_seq_one_letter_code
_entity_poly.pdbx_strand_id
1 'polypeptide(L)' 'MGLTPAAQRRAARLAWEMDRRGDVIPLPDIVIGATALEHGAAVLTFDRHYQKIPGLTALSDLE' A
#
# COMPACT_ATOMS: atom_id res chain seq x y z
N MET A 1 -15.15 3.08 12.30
CA MET A 1 -14.16 2.02 12.00
C MET A 1 -13.08 2.69 11.16
N GLY A 2 -11.90 2.94 11.73
CA GLY A 2 -10.81 3.66 11.06
C GLY A 2 -9.56 2.81 11.03
N LEU A 3 -8.54 3.23 10.26
CA LEU A 3 -7.23 2.58 10.28
C LEU A 3 -6.71 2.44 11.71
N THR A 4 -6.05 1.32 12.01
CA THR A 4 -5.33 1.16 13.27
C THR A 4 -4.22 2.23 13.36
N PRO A 5 -3.79 2.65 14.56
CA PRO A 5 -2.64 3.54 14.70
C PRO A 5 -1.36 2.98 14.07
N ALA A 6 -1.23 1.65 14.00
CA ALA A 6 -0.13 0.99 13.31
C ALA A 6 -0.21 1.22 11.79
N ALA A 7 -1.38 1.00 11.19
CA ALA A 7 -1.63 1.24 9.78
C ALA A 7 -1.38 2.72 9.41
N GLN A 8 -1.79 3.66 10.27
CA GLN A 8 -1.57 5.10 10.04
C GLN A 8 -0.07 5.45 10.00
N ARG A 9 0.71 4.96 10.98
CA ARG A 9 2.17 5.17 10.99
C ARG A 9 2.84 4.52 9.80
N ARG A 10 2.38 3.35 9.39
CA ARG A 10 2.90 2.66 8.21
C ARG A 10 2.58 3.41 6.93
N ALA A 11 1.35 3.90 6.77
CA ALA A 11 0.93 4.72 5.64
C ALA A 11 1.77 6.01 5.54
N ALA A 12 1.99 6.70 6.66
CA ALA A 12 2.86 7.88 6.69
C ALA A 12 4.30 7.57 6.27
N ARG A 13 4.87 6.46 6.76
CA ARG A 13 6.21 6.02 6.37
C ARG A 13 6.29 5.66 4.89
N LEU A 14 5.27 4.95 4.38
CA LEU A 14 5.17 4.54 2.99
C LEU A 14 5.07 5.77 2.07
N ALA A 15 4.20 6.73 2.39
CA ALA A 15 4.09 7.99 1.65
C ALA A 15 5.43 8.73 1.56
N TRP A 16 6.15 8.83 2.69
CA TRP A 16 7.47 9.45 2.74
C TRP A 16 8.53 8.69 1.92
N GLU A 17 8.46 7.37 1.87
CA GLU A 17 9.35 6.55 1.06
C GLU A 17 9.07 6.70 -0.43
N MET A 18 7.81 6.67 -0.84
CA MET A 18 7.41 6.80 -2.24
C MET A 18 7.76 8.17 -2.80
N ASP A 19 7.51 9.23 -2.03
CA ASP A 19 7.88 10.61 -2.38
C ASP A 19 9.38 10.73 -2.67
N ARG A 20 10.24 10.18 -1.80
CA ARG A 20 11.71 10.19 -2.01
C ARG A 20 12.19 9.35 -3.20
N ARG A 21 11.37 8.41 -3.68
CA ARG A 21 11.65 7.63 -4.90
C ARG A 21 11.13 8.30 -6.16
N GLY A 22 10.39 9.41 -6.03
CA GLY A 22 9.70 10.07 -7.14
C GLY A 22 8.45 9.33 -7.61
N ASP A 23 7.95 8.37 -6.82
CA ASP A 23 6.73 7.62 -7.11
C ASP A 23 5.53 8.32 -6.48
N VAL A 24 4.76 9.04 -7.29
CA VAL A 24 3.50 9.64 -6.85
C VAL A 24 2.42 8.56 -6.85
N ILE A 25 2.02 8.13 -5.65
CA ILE A 25 0.93 7.17 -5.43
C ILE A 25 -0.21 7.91 -4.71
N PRO A 26 -1.48 7.78 -5.15
CA PRO A 26 -2.62 8.35 -4.44
C PRO A 26 -2.66 7.93 -2.97
N LEU A 27 -3.03 8.85 -2.07
CA LEU A 27 -3.12 8.55 -0.64
C LEU A 27 -4.04 7.36 -0.31
N PRO A 28 -5.19 7.15 -0.97
CA PRO A 28 -6.00 5.95 -0.76
C PRO A 28 -5.24 4.65 -1.04
N ASP A 29 -4.42 4.60 -2.09
CA ASP A 29 -3.64 3.42 -2.46
C ASP A 29 -2.51 3.17 -1.45
N ILE A 30 -1.87 4.22 -0.95
CA ILE A 30 -0.91 4.14 0.17
C ILE A 30 -1.58 3.50 1.40
N VAL A 31 -2.80 3.93 1.73
CA VAL A 31 -3.55 3.45 2.90
C VAL A 31 -3.96 1.98 2.75
N ILE A 32 -4.43 1.59 1.56
CA ILE A 32 -4.77 0.19 1.26
C ILE A 32 -3.52 -0.69 1.33
N GLY A 33 -2.42 -0.27 0.68
CA GLY A 33 -1.16 -1.00 0.70
C GLY A 33 -0.58 -1.14 2.11
N ALA A 34 -0.61 -0.07 2.92
CA ALA A 34 -0.18 -0.12 4.31
C ALA A 34 -1.01 -1.08 5.16
N THR A 35 -2.32 -1.13 4.95
CA THR A 35 -3.23 -2.07 5.63
C THR A 35 -2.93 -3.51 5.24
N ALA A 36 -2.75 -3.79 3.94
CA ALA A 36 -2.39 -5.13 3.46
C ALA A 36 -1.06 -5.61 4.05
N LEU A 37 -0.05 -4.73 4.09
CA LEU A 37 1.25 -5.01 4.69
C LEU A 37 1.21 -5.23 6.20
N GLU A 38 0.28 -4.61 6.92
CA GLU A 38 0.08 -4.87 8.36
C GLU A 38 -0.45 -6.28 8.63
N HIS A 39 -1.34 -6.76 7.76
CA HIS A 39 -1.99 -8.07 7.91
C HIS A 39 -1.31 -9.20 7.13
N GLY A 40 -0.23 -8.91 6.38
CA GLY A 40 0.41 -9.88 5.49
C GLY A 40 -0.50 -10.34 4.35
N ALA A 41 -1.44 -9.49 3.93
CA ALA A 41 -2.40 -9.78 2.88
C ALA A 41 -1.90 -9.34 1.50
N ALA A 42 -2.48 -9.94 0.46
CA ALA A 42 -2.35 -9.46 -0.92
C ALA A 42 -3.43 -8.41 -1.23
N VAL A 43 -3.15 -7.54 -2.20
CA VAL A 43 -4.15 -6.65 -2.81
C VAL A 43 -4.52 -7.20 -4.19
N LEU A 44 -5.77 -7.63 -4.36
CA LEU A 44 -6.32 -7.99 -5.66
C LEU A 44 -6.74 -6.71 -6.40
N THR A 45 -6.05 -6.37 -7.48
CA THR A 45 -6.22 -5.09 -8.19
C THR A 45 -5.66 -5.14 -9.61
N PHE A 46 -6.24 -4.35 -10.51
CA PHE A 46 -5.67 -4.06 -11.82
C PHE A 46 -4.80 -2.80 -11.83
N ASP A 47 -4.81 -2.04 -10.73
CA ASP A 47 -4.05 -0.80 -10.62
C ASP A 47 -2.55 -1.09 -10.40
N ARG A 48 -1.73 -0.58 -11.32
CA ARG A 48 -0.28 -0.76 -11.30
C ARG A 48 0.41 0.04 -10.19
N HIS A 49 -0.26 0.99 -9.55
CA HIS A 49 0.31 1.72 -8.40
C HIS A 49 0.80 0.76 -7.31
N TYR A 50 0.04 -0.31 -7.04
CA TYR A 50 0.35 -1.27 -5.97
C TYR A 50 1.62 -2.07 -6.25
N GLN A 51 2.04 -2.21 -7.52
CA GLN A 51 3.30 -2.88 -7.90
C GLN A 51 4.54 -2.05 -7.51
N LYS A 52 4.37 -0.75 -7.27
CA LYS A 52 5.46 0.14 -6.84
C LYS A 52 5.69 0.10 -5.33
N ILE A 53 4.71 -0.39 -4.56
CA ILE A 53 4.75 -0.44 -3.10
C ILE A 53 5.69 -1.57 -2.64
N PRO A 54 6.80 -1.27 -1.95
CA PRO A 54 7.77 -2.26 -1.53
C PRO A 54 7.18 -3.33 -0.60
N GLY A 55 7.44 -4.59 -0.92
CA GLY A 55 7.02 -5.74 -0.12
C GLY A 55 5.53 -6.06 -0.20
N LEU A 56 4.75 -5.34 -1.01
CA LEU A 56 3.33 -5.62 -1.20
C LEU A 56 3.13 -6.66 -2.31
N THR A 57 2.31 -7.66 -2.03
CA THR A 57 1.82 -8.59 -3.05
C THR A 57 0.59 -8.00 -3.73
N ALA A 58 0.68 -7.71 -5.03
CA ALA A 58 -0.45 -7.28 -5.84
C ALA A 58 -0.80 -8.37 -6.87
N LEU A 59 -2.05 -8.81 -6.88
CA LEU A 59 -2.56 -9.87 -7.77
C LEU A 59 -3.58 -9.29 -8.74
N SER A 60 -3.64 -9.81 -9.96
CA SER A 60 -4.68 -9.47 -10.96
C SER A 60 -5.86 -10.43 -10.97
N ASP A 61 -5.70 -11.60 -10.34
CA ASP A 61 -6.62 -12.72 -10.34
C ASP A 61 -6.39 -13.60 -9.09
N LEU A 62 -7.24 -14.60 -8.89
CA LEU A 62 -7.21 -15.53 -7.75
C LEU A 62 -6.96 -16.98 -8.19
N GLU A 63 -6.65 -17.20 -9.46
CA GLU A 63 -6.48 -18.53 -10.07
C GLU A 63 -5.05 -19.05 -9.96
#